data_AF-A0A944XPM3-F1
#
_entry.id   AF-A0A944XPM3-F1
#
_cell.length_a   1.000
_cell.length_b   1.000
_cell.length_c   1.000
_cell.angle_alpha   90.00
_cell.angle_beta   90.00
_cell.angle_gamma   90.00
#
_symmetry.space_group_name_H-M   'P 1'
#
loop_
_entity.id
_entity.type
_entity.pdbx_description
1 polymer ?
#
loop_
_entity_poly.entity_id
_entity_poly.type
_entity_poly.pdbx_seq_one_letter_code
_entity_poly.pdbx_strand_id
1 'polypeptide(L)'
;SIILNHGAEMLESHFPALPEDGMTATYKRHRALHREDMAFLSWEHPMVLGCLDMITRSDFGNTAFCTLDYDGLPAGTLLLEAIFKMSVPAPKSLQVGRFLPHSYLRVVVDDKGRDFNFALPEETFNSLVGRIPRITKQELVKRARPMITQLVAQAKLLAETQELELIAAADADMKKSVKPEQDRLKRLATVNKSIRPEELAYLSSVESTLGEALGSAQLMLDAVRVAIVAES
;
A
#
# COMPACT_ATOMS: atom_id res chain seq x y z
N SER A 1 -27.42 5.29 12.68
CA SER A 1 -27.55 5.11 11.23
C SER A 1 -26.90 6.31 10.58
N ILE A 2 -26.51 6.18 9.33
CA ILE A 2 -26.04 7.30 8.50
C ILE A 2 -26.90 7.35 7.25
N ILE A 3 -27.12 8.54 6.70
CA ILE A 3 -27.80 8.73 5.42
C ILE A 3 -26.74 9.26 4.46
N LEU A 4 -26.61 8.60 3.31
CA LEU A 4 -25.66 8.93 2.27
C LEU A 4 -26.44 9.44 1.05
N ASN A 5 -26.12 10.65 0.60
CA ASN A 5 -26.72 11.28 -0.57
C ASN A 5 -25.60 11.81 -1.48
N HIS A 6 -25.90 11.95 -2.77
CA HIS A 6 -24.99 12.64 -3.70
C HIS A 6 -24.86 14.12 -3.33
N GLY A 7 -23.63 14.65 -3.42
CA GLY A 7 -23.32 16.05 -3.16
C GLY A 7 -22.99 16.83 -4.44
N ALA A 8 -23.03 18.16 -4.39
CA ALA A 8 -22.67 19.00 -5.53
C ALA A 8 -21.17 18.98 -5.85
N GLU A 9 -20.32 18.70 -4.86
CA GLU A 9 -18.85 18.68 -4.97
C GLU A 9 -18.28 17.25 -5.04
N MET A 10 -19.02 16.30 -5.62
CA MET A 10 -18.46 14.97 -5.84
C MET A 10 -17.26 15.02 -6.78
N LEU A 11 -16.19 14.33 -6.40
CA LEU A 11 -14.96 14.23 -7.21
C LEU A 11 -15.18 13.44 -8.50
N GLU A 12 -16.12 12.49 -8.47
CA GLU A 12 -16.45 11.61 -9.59
C GLU A 12 -17.96 11.64 -9.86
N SER A 13 -18.35 11.44 -11.11
CA SER A 13 -19.76 11.44 -11.54
C SER A 13 -20.54 10.21 -11.06
N HIS A 14 -19.83 9.15 -10.65
CA HIS A 14 -20.42 7.92 -10.13
C HIS A 14 -19.71 7.49 -8.84
N PHE A 15 -20.48 7.28 -7.76
CA PHE A 15 -19.97 6.75 -6.50
C PHE A 15 -20.31 5.26 -6.38
N PRO A 16 -19.34 4.37 -6.09
CA PRO A 16 -19.57 2.94 -6.08
C PRO A 16 -20.73 2.50 -5.18
N ALA A 17 -21.69 1.79 -5.77
CA ALA A 17 -22.85 1.22 -5.07
C ALA A 17 -23.70 2.22 -4.27
N LEU A 18 -23.66 3.52 -4.59
CA LEU A 18 -24.58 4.52 -4.05
C LEU A 18 -25.74 4.73 -5.05
N PRO A 19 -26.99 4.37 -4.69
CA PRO A 19 -28.16 4.65 -5.53
C PRO A 19 -28.36 6.16 -5.77
N GLU A 20 -29.07 6.53 -6.84
CA GLU A 20 -29.38 7.93 -7.16
C GLU A 20 -30.17 8.63 -6.05
N ASP A 21 -31.12 7.92 -5.43
CA ASP A 21 -31.93 8.41 -4.30
C ASP A 21 -31.18 8.39 -2.95
N GLY A 22 -29.90 8.02 -2.96
CA GLY A 22 -29.10 7.82 -1.75
C GLY A 22 -29.35 6.47 -1.07
N MET A 23 -28.78 6.29 0.12
CA MET A 23 -29.07 5.13 0.97
C MET A 23 -29.01 5.45 2.46
N THR A 24 -29.76 4.70 3.26
CA THR A 24 -29.54 4.62 4.70
C THR A 24 -28.62 3.44 5.01
N ALA A 25 -27.57 3.69 5.78
CA ALA A 25 -26.58 2.68 6.13
C ALA A 25 -26.33 2.57 7.64
N THR A 26 -25.75 1.44 8.04
CA THR A 26 -25.28 1.22 9.41
C THR A 26 -24.04 0.32 9.46
N TYR A 27 -23.18 0.59 10.45
CA TYR A 27 -22.07 -0.29 10.81
C TYR A 27 -22.47 -1.38 11.82
N LYS A 28 -23.74 -1.44 12.24
CA LYS A 28 -24.23 -2.38 13.26
C LYS A 28 -25.03 -3.51 12.60
N ARG A 29 -24.44 -4.71 12.53
CA ARG A 29 -25.06 -5.89 11.91
C ARG A 29 -26.46 -6.20 12.44
N HIS A 30 -26.66 -6.17 13.76
CA HIS A 30 -27.98 -6.43 14.36
C HIS A 30 -29.06 -5.45 13.89
N ARG A 31 -28.71 -4.18 13.61
CA ARG A 31 -29.69 -3.21 13.11
C ARG A 31 -30.09 -3.52 11.68
N ALA A 32 -29.14 -3.87 10.82
CA ALA A 32 -29.42 -4.27 9.44
C ALA A 32 -30.25 -5.57 9.36
N LEU A 33 -30.08 -6.50 10.31
CA LEU A 33 -30.90 -7.72 10.37
C LEU A 33 -32.37 -7.44 10.70
N HIS A 34 -32.67 -6.40 11.48
CA HIS A 34 -34.04 -6.03 11.83
C HIS A 34 -34.65 -5.02 10.85
N ARG A 35 -33.85 -4.45 9.95
CA ARG A 35 -34.23 -3.36 9.05
C ARG A 35 -33.63 -3.59 7.67
N GLU A 36 -34.43 -4.18 6.80
CA GLU A 36 -34.06 -4.44 5.40
C GLU A 36 -33.85 -3.15 4.58
N ASP A 37 -34.39 -2.02 5.05
CA ASP A 37 -34.20 -0.69 4.46
C ASP A 37 -32.81 -0.08 4.75
N MET A 38 -31.95 -0.80 5.47
CA MET A 38 -30.62 -0.33 5.88
C MET A 38 -29.51 -1.21 5.32
N ALA A 39 -28.61 -0.60 4.53
CA ALA A 39 -27.39 -1.27 4.09
C ALA A 39 -26.41 -1.48 5.26
N PHE A 40 -25.83 -2.68 5.36
CA PHE A 40 -24.77 -2.97 6.33
C PHE A 40 -23.39 -2.68 5.71
N LEU A 41 -22.75 -1.60 6.15
CA LEU A 41 -21.41 -1.24 5.69
C LEU A 41 -20.36 -2.05 6.48
N SER A 42 -19.66 -2.91 5.76
CA SER A 42 -18.51 -3.68 6.23
C SER A 42 -17.35 -3.53 5.24
N TRP A 43 -16.16 -4.04 5.59
CA TRP A 43 -15.00 -4.05 4.69
C TRP A 43 -15.24 -4.79 3.37
N GLU A 44 -16.19 -5.71 3.34
CA GLU A 44 -16.56 -6.48 2.14
C GLU A 44 -17.69 -5.82 1.33
N HIS A 45 -18.27 -4.72 1.81
CA HIS A 45 -19.37 -4.05 1.13
C HIS A 45 -18.90 -3.47 -0.22
N PRO A 46 -19.65 -3.62 -1.32
CA PRO A 46 -19.25 -3.13 -2.65
C PRO A 46 -18.87 -1.64 -2.69
N MET A 47 -19.57 -0.81 -1.93
CA MET A 47 -19.22 0.61 -1.76
C MET A 47 -17.82 0.79 -1.19
N VAL A 48 -17.46 0.06 -0.13
CA VAL A 48 -16.16 0.20 0.54
C VAL A 48 -15.05 -0.30 -0.36
N LEU A 49 -15.22 -1.48 -0.96
CA LEU A 49 -14.27 -2.06 -1.92
C LEU A 49 -14.09 -1.15 -3.15
N GLY A 50 -15.19 -0.62 -3.69
CA GLY A 50 -15.15 0.28 -4.83
C GLY A 50 -14.48 1.62 -4.50
N CYS A 51 -14.73 2.19 -3.33
CA CYS A 51 -14.04 3.42 -2.89
C CYS A 51 -12.53 3.19 -2.70
N LEU A 52 -12.15 2.06 -2.12
CA LEU A 52 -10.74 1.69 -1.96
C LEU A 52 -10.07 1.52 -3.33
N ASP A 53 -10.69 0.79 -4.26
CA ASP A 53 -10.17 0.63 -5.63
C ASP A 53 -10.05 1.97 -6.35
N MET A 54 -11.07 2.84 -6.24
CA MET A 54 -11.07 4.18 -6.82
C MET A 54 -9.92 5.04 -6.29
N ILE A 55 -9.71 5.09 -4.97
CA ILE A 55 -8.62 5.89 -4.36
C ILE A 55 -7.26 5.29 -4.72
N THR A 56 -7.07 3.99 -4.52
CA THR A 56 -5.76 3.32 -4.70
C THR A 56 -5.30 3.27 -6.15
N ARG A 57 -6.20 3.47 -7.12
CA ARG A 57 -5.88 3.59 -8.54
C ARG A 57 -5.81 5.02 -9.05
N SER A 58 -6.24 5.98 -8.25
CA SER A 58 -6.15 7.39 -8.61
C SER A 58 -4.75 7.93 -8.34
N ASP A 59 -4.38 9.01 -9.02
CA ASP A 59 -3.15 9.76 -8.70
C ASP A 59 -3.34 10.74 -7.52
N PHE A 60 -4.52 10.73 -6.90
CA PHE A 60 -4.84 11.64 -5.81
C PHE A 60 -4.01 11.28 -4.57
N GLY A 61 -3.15 12.20 -4.15
CA GLY A 61 -2.25 12.01 -3.01
C GLY A 61 -0.85 11.49 -3.38
N ASN A 62 -0.60 11.17 -4.66
CA ASN A 62 0.71 10.63 -5.07
C ASN A 62 1.84 11.65 -5.04
N THR A 63 1.53 12.95 -5.07
CA THR A 63 2.55 14.01 -5.00
C THR A 63 2.18 15.10 -4.03
N ALA A 64 3.15 15.50 -3.19
CA ALA A 64 3.00 16.63 -2.29
C ALA A 64 4.32 17.41 -2.15
N PHE A 65 4.19 18.69 -1.84
CA PHE A 65 5.30 19.55 -1.44
C PHE A 65 4.87 20.37 -0.22
N CYS A 66 5.68 20.35 0.83
CA CYS A 66 5.37 20.90 2.14
C CYS A 66 6.61 21.50 2.83
N THR A 67 6.38 22.27 3.89
CA THR A 67 7.43 22.60 4.87
C THR A 67 7.50 21.51 5.93
N LEU A 68 8.64 21.42 6.61
CA LEU A 68 8.84 20.54 7.74
C LEU A 68 9.50 21.32 8.88
N ASP A 69 8.84 21.36 10.03
CA ASP A 69 9.36 21.97 11.25
C ASP A 69 10.26 20.94 11.96
N TYR A 70 11.56 20.96 11.68
CA TYR A 70 12.49 19.95 12.18
C TYR A 70 13.89 20.51 12.45
N ASP A 71 14.21 20.71 13.73
CA ASP A 71 15.48 21.28 14.18
C ASP A 71 16.71 20.36 13.98
N GLY A 72 16.49 19.08 13.61
CA GLY A 72 17.58 18.13 13.38
C GLY A 72 18.35 18.36 12.08
N LEU A 73 17.91 19.28 11.23
CA LEU A 73 18.56 19.62 9.96
C LEU A 73 18.57 21.15 9.74
N PRO A 74 19.54 21.69 8.98
CA PRO A 74 19.54 23.11 8.62
C PRO A 74 18.30 23.50 7.81
N ALA A 75 17.80 24.71 8.03
CA ALA A 75 16.74 25.28 7.21
C ALA A 75 17.10 25.28 5.71
N GLY A 76 16.09 25.05 4.87
CA GLY A 76 16.27 24.89 3.43
C GLY A 76 16.73 23.50 2.98
N THR A 77 17.07 22.59 3.90
CA THR A 77 17.35 21.19 3.56
C THR A 77 16.10 20.55 2.95
N LEU A 78 16.28 19.76 1.88
CA LEU A 78 15.21 18.99 1.27
C LEU A 78 15.26 17.54 1.74
N LEU A 79 14.10 17.04 2.14
CA LEU A 79 13.84 15.62 2.36
C LEU A 79 12.82 15.13 1.34
N LEU A 80 12.94 13.86 0.97
CA LEU A 80 11.95 13.13 0.21
C LEU A 80 11.42 11.98 1.06
N GLU A 81 10.13 12.02 1.33
CA GLU A 81 9.38 10.83 1.73
C GLU A 81 8.85 10.16 0.46
N ALA A 82 9.18 8.89 0.30
CA ALA A 82 8.77 8.07 -0.84
C ALA A 82 8.06 6.81 -0.33
N ILE A 83 6.91 6.50 -0.94
CA ILE A 83 6.16 5.28 -0.70
C ILE A 83 6.35 4.38 -1.91
N PHE A 84 6.86 3.18 -1.67
CA PHE A 84 7.02 2.12 -2.65
C PHE A 84 5.99 1.03 -2.38
N LYS A 85 5.38 0.47 -3.41
CA LYS A 85 4.49 -0.70 -3.30
C LYS A 85 5.14 -1.90 -3.94
N MET A 86 4.95 -3.07 -3.32
CA MET A 86 5.38 -4.32 -3.92
C MET A 86 4.44 -4.67 -5.07
N SER A 87 5.00 -4.80 -6.26
CA SER A 87 4.31 -5.25 -7.47
C SER A 87 4.74 -6.66 -7.79
N VAL A 88 3.76 -7.55 -7.98
CA VAL A 88 4.02 -8.93 -8.39
C VAL A 88 3.19 -9.24 -9.63
N PRO A 89 3.83 -9.50 -10.80
CA PRO A 89 3.12 -9.86 -12.01
C PRO A 89 2.59 -11.30 -11.92
N ALA A 90 1.45 -11.47 -11.23
CA ALA A 90 0.86 -12.78 -10.97
C ALA A 90 -0.67 -12.76 -11.09
N PRO A 91 -1.31 -13.85 -11.56
CA PRO A 91 -2.76 -13.99 -11.52
C PRO A 91 -3.31 -13.86 -10.10
N LYS A 92 -4.47 -13.18 -9.95
CA LYS A 92 -5.15 -13.04 -8.65
C LYS A 92 -5.47 -14.38 -7.97
N SER A 93 -5.64 -15.44 -8.75
CA SER A 93 -5.88 -16.81 -8.25
C SER A 93 -4.74 -17.36 -7.40
N LEU A 94 -3.49 -16.89 -7.60
CA LEU A 94 -2.35 -17.29 -6.77
C LEU A 94 -2.34 -16.64 -5.39
N GLN A 95 -3.10 -15.55 -5.18
CA GLN A 95 -3.22 -14.87 -3.89
C GLN A 95 -1.86 -14.48 -3.25
N VAL A 96 -0.86 -14.12 -4.06
CA VAL A 96 0.51 -13.85 -3.61
C VAL A 96 0.58 -12.82 -2.48
N GLY A 97 -0.33 -11.84 -2.47
CA GLY A 97 -0.41 -10.81 -1.42
C GLY A 97 -0.58 -11.35 -0.01
N ARG A 98 -0.99 -12.61 0.19
CA ARG A 98 -1.06 -13.27 1.51
C ARG A 98 0.31 -13.45 2.18
N PHE A 99 1.37 -13.43 1.38
CA PHE A 99 2.76 -13.62 1.84
C PHE A 99 3.55 -12.33 1.85
N LEU A 100 2.94 -11.20 1.47
CA LEU A 100 3.57 -9.89 1.47
C LEU A 100 3.11 -9.12 2.72
N PRO A 101 3.90 -9.14 3.82
CA PRO A 101 3.46 -8.60 5.11
C PRO A 101 3.29 -7.06 5.11
N HIS A 102 4.01 -6.36 4.23
CA HIS A 102 3.97 -4.91 4.12
C HIS A 102 3.19 -4.50 2.86
N SER A 103 2.11 -3.72 3.04
CA SER A 103 1.37 -3.16 1.91
C SER A 103 2.18 -2.11 1.13
N TYR A 104 3.21 -1.54 1.76
CA TYR A 104 4.13 -0.57 1.17
C TYR A 104 5.45 -0.51 1.97
N LEU A 105 6.51 -0.01 1.34
CA LEU A 105 7.76 0.41 1.97
C LEU A 105 7.82 1.94 1.95
N ARG A 106 7.98 2.56 3.12
CA ARG A 106 8.25 3.99 3.25
C ARG A 106 9.74 4.23 3.36
N VAL A 107 10.27 5.22 2.65
CA VAL A 107 11.65 5.69 2.76
C VAL A 107 11.62 7.20 2.98
N VAL A 108 12.46 7.71 3.89
CA VAL A 108 12.66 9.16 4.07
C VAL A 108 14.14 9.44 3.89
N VAL A 109 14.51 10.26 2.92
CA VAL A 109 15.91 10.44 2.54
C VAL A 109 16.25 11.90 2.28
N ASP A 110 17.51 12.27 2.50
CA ASP A 110 18.07 13.54 2.07
C ASP A 110 18.89 13.42 0.77
N ASP A 111 19.45 14.54 0.30
CA ASP A 111 20.24 14.61 -0.93
C ASP A 111 21.54 13.77 -0.87
N LYS A 112 21.98 13.41 0.34
CA LYS A 112 23.17 12.60 0.61
C LYS A 112 22.87 11.11 0.75
N GLY A 113 21.60 10.69 0.62
CA GLY A 113 21.21 9.30 0.75
C GLY A 113 21.09 8.80 2.19
N ARG A 114 21.07 9.69 3.19
CA ARG A 114 20.89 9.31 4.60
C ARG A 114 19.43 8.95 4.84
N ASP A 115 19.19 7.80 5.45
CA ASP A 115 17.85 7.35 5.82
C ASP A 115 17.38 7.99 7.14
N PHE A 116 16.23 8.66 7.09
CA PHE A 116 15.56 9.30 8.21
C PHE A 116 14.29 8.56 8.64
N ASN A 117 13.97 7.40 8.09
CA ASN A 117 12.72 6.69 8.39
C ASN A 117 12.58 6.37 9.89
N PHE A 118 13.70 6.07 10.57
CA PHE A 118 13.72 5.83 12.02
C PHE A 118 13.67 7.13 12.84
N ALA A 119 14.37 8.18 12.40
CA ALA A 119 14.40 9.48 13.10
C ALA A 119 13.11 10.29 12.91
N LEU A 120 12.43 10.07 11.78
CA LEU A 120 11.17 10.69 11.39
C LEU A 120 10.15 9.61 10.99
N PRO A 121 9.59 8.87 11.98
CA PRO A 121 8.47 7.97 11.74
C PRO A 121 7.28 8.71 11.11
N GLU A 122 6.37 7.96 10.48
CA GLU A 122 5.25 8.54 9.72
C GLU A 122 4.40 9.52 10.54
N GLU A 123 4.01 9.15 11.76
CA GLU A 123 3.20 10.01 12.64
C GLU A 123 3.93 11.33 12.97
N THR A 124 5.21 11.24 13.31
CA THR A 124 6.05 12.41 13.62
C THR A 124 6.20 13.29 12.38
N PHE A 125 6.58 12.71 11.25
CA PHE A 125 6.73 13.45 9.99
C PHE A 125 5.43 14.18 9.63
N ASN A 126 4.28 13.50 9.72
CA ASN A 126 2.97 14.10 9.46
C ASN A 126 2.63 15.25 10.41
N SER A 127 3.01 15.15 11.70
CA SER A 127 2.74 16.20 12.69
C SER A 127 3.56 17.48 12.47
N LEU A 128 4.75 17.36 11.86
CA LEU A 128 5.67 18.47 11.60
C LEU A 128 5.44 19.15 10.23
N VAL A 129 4.54 18.60 9.41
CA VAL A 129 4.27 19.09 8.06
C VAL A 129 3.44 20.38 8.09
N GLY A 130 3.98 21.42 7.46
CA GLY A 130 3.29 22.69 7.23
C GLY A 130 2.86 22.89 5.76
N ARG A 131 2.05 23.92 5.53
CA ARG A 131 1.53 24.26 4.20
C ARG A 131 2.39 25.32 3.52
N ILE A 132 2.59 25.16 2.20
CA ILE A 132 3.19 26.19 1.35
C ILE A 132 2.12 26.81 0.43
N PRO A 133 2.01 28.15 0.36
CA PRO A 133 1.17 28.83 -0.62
C PRO A 133 1.45 28.36 -2.05
N ARG A 134 0.39 28.20 -2.86
CA ARG A 134 0.48 27.59 -4.20
C ARG A 134 1.49 28.27 -5.12
N ILE A 135 1.56 29.60 -5.11
CA ILE A 135 2.47 30.38 -5.95
C ILE A 135 3.93 30.09 -5.57
N THR A 136 4.25 30.20 -4.28
CA THR A 136 5.59 29.91 -3.74
C THR A 136 6.01 28.47 -4.05
N LYS A 137 5.09 27.52 -3.92
CA LYS A 137 5.33 26.10 -4.21
C LYS A 137 5.80 25.86 -5.65
N GLN A 138 5.19 26.50 -6.64
CA GLN A 138 5.56 26.30 -8.05
C GLN A 138 6.99 26.78 -8.35
N GLU A 139 7.38 27.92 -7.81
CA GLU A 139 8.74 28.45 -8.01
C GLU A 139 9.79 27.64 -7.26
N LEU A 140 9.49 27.19 -6.03
CA LEU A 140 10.37 26.31 -5.26
C LEU A 140 10.59 24.98 -5.99
N VAL A 141 9.53 24.34 -6.49
CA VAL A 141 9.64 23.07 -7.23
C VAL A 141 10.49 23.22 -8.49
N LYS A 142 10.30 24.31 -9.25
CA LYS A 142 11.11 24.57 -10.46
C LYS A 142 12.60 24.66 -10.14
N ARG A 143 12.96 25.38 -9.07
CA ARG A 143 14.36 25.56 -8.64
C ARG A 143 14.95 24.28 -8.05
N ALA A 144 14.16 23.54 -7.27
CA ALA A 144 14.58 22.31 -6.60
C ALA A 144 14.59 21.08 -7.52
N ARG A 145 14.15 21.18 -8.77
CA ARG A 145 13.98 20.02 -9.66
C ARG A 145 15.22 19.12 -9.80
N PRO A 146 16.46 19.64 -9.97
CA PRO A 146 17.65 18.79 -9.98
C PRO A 146 17.85 18.01 -8.67
N MET A 147 17.63 18.68 -7.53
CA MET A 147 17.75 18.06 -6.21
C MET A 147 16.66 17.01 -5.98
N ILE A 148 15.42 17.26 -6.41
CA ILE A 148 14.32 16.29 -6.33
C ILE A 148 14.65 15.03 -7.14
N THR A 149 15.22 15.18 -8.35
CA THR A 149 15.67 14.03 -9.16
C THR A 149 16.73 13.22 -8.41
N GLN A 150 17.68 13.88 -7.76
CA GLN A 150 18.70 13.21 -6.93
C GLN A 150 18.07 12.50 -5.73
N LEU A 151 17.15 13.14 -5.01
CA LEU A 151 16.43 12.54 -3.89
C LEU A 151 15.68 11.27 -4.30
N VAL A 152 14.99 11.30 -5.45
CA VAL A 152 14.28 10.13 -5.97
C VAL A 152 15.26 9.00 -6.29
N ALA A 153 16.43 9.31 -6.85
CA ALA A 153 17.47 8.31 -7.11
C ALA A 153 18.00 7.69 -5.81
N GLN A 154 18.24 8.50 -4.77
CA GLN A 154 18.66 8.00 -3.46
C GLN A 154 17.60 7.12 -2.79
N ALA A 155 16.33 7.53 -2.85
CA ALA A 155 15.22 6.75 -2.30
C ALA A 155 15.10 5.37 -2.98
N LYS A 156 15.30 5.31 -4.30
CA LYS A 156 15.31 4.05 -5.05
C LYS A 156 16.44 3.12 -4.61
N LEU A 157 17.65 3.64 -4.42
CA LEU A 157 18.78 2.84 -3.95
C LEU A 157 18.53 2.22 -2.56
N LEU A 158 17.94 2.99 -1.64
CA LEU A 158 17.54 2.49 -0.32
C LEU A 158 16.43 1.45 -0.42
N ALA A 159 15.46 1.66 -1.30
CA ALA A 159 14.37 0.70 -1.53
C ALA A 159 14.89 -0.62 -2.13
N GLU A 160 15.77 -0.57 -3.12
CA GLU A 160 16.39 -1.76 -3.75
C GLU A 160 17.15 -2.62 -2.73
N THR A 161 17.81 -1.98 -1.75
CA THR A 161 18.50 -2.70 -0.67
C THR A 161 17.52 -3.49 0.20
N GLN A 162 16.35 -2.92 0.49
CA GLN A 162 15.31 -3.54 1.31
C GLN A 162 14.42 -4.51 0.53
N GLU A 163 14.32 -4.36 -0.80
CA GLU A 163 13.51 -5.21 -1.68
C GLU A 163 13.88 -6.69 -1.52
N LEU A 164 15.18 -7.00 -1.54
CA LEU A 164 15.67 -8.37 -1.45
C LEU A 164 15.28 -9.03 -0.12
N GLU A 165 15.35 -8.29 0.98
CA GLU A 165 14.96 -8.78 2.31
C GLU A 165 13.45 -9.04 2.38
N LEU A 166 12.65 -8.16 1.80
CA LEU A 166 11.19 -8.31 1.74
C LEU A 166 10.77 -9.52 0.91
N ILE A 167 11.41 -9.75 -0.25
CA ILE A 167 11.14 -10.91 -1.10
C ILE A 167 11.55 -12.20 -0.40
N ALA A 168 12.73 -12.22 0.24
CA ALA A 168 13.19 -13.39 0.99
C ALA A 168 12.27 -13.72 2.18
N ALA A 169 11.80 -12.71 2.91
CA ALA A 169 10.84 -12.90 3.99
C ALA A 169 9.51 -13.45 3.47
N ALA A 170 9.01 -12.94 2.35
CA ALA A 170 7.78 -13.41 1.73
C ALA A 170 7.87 -14.87 1.24
N ASP A 171 8.98 -15.26 0.63
CA ASP A 171 9.23 -16.65 0.22
C ASP A 171 9.31 -17.60 1.43
N ALA A 172 9.98 -17.17 2.50
CA ALA A 172 10.05 -17.94 3.75
C ALA A 172 8.65 -18.13 4.38
N ASP A 173 7.84 -17.07 4.42
CA ASP A 173 6.47 -17.12 4.93
C ASP A 173 5.55 -17.99 4.05
N MET A 174 5.69 -17.89 2.72
CA MET A 174 5.00 -18.76 1.77
C MET A 174 5.31 -20.24 2.06
N LYS A 175 6.60 -20.60 2.11
CA LYS A 175 7.03 -21.98 2.41
C LYS A 175 6.53 -22.46 3.77
N LYS A 176 6.58 -21.61 4.79
CA LYS A 176 6.07 -21.91 6.14
C LYS A 176 4.57 -22.18 6.15
N SER A 177 3.80 -21.51 5.30
CA SER A 177 2.35 -21.67 5.21
C SER A 177 1.90 -22.90 4.39
N VAL A 178 2.63 -23.25 3.33
CA VAL A 178 2.26 -24.32 2.39
C VAL A 178 2.77 -25.68 2.85
N LYS A 179 3.97 -25.73 3.44
CA LYS A 179 4.63 -26.97 3.87
C LYS A 179 3.81 -27.85 4.83
N PRO A 180 3.11 -27.31 5.85
CA PRO A 180 2.29 -28.13 6.75
C PRO A 180 1.21 -28.91 6.00
N GLU A 181 0.58 -28.29 5.00
CA GLU A 181 -0.47 -28.91 4.20
C GLU A 181 0.09 -29.97 3.26
N GLN A 182 1.23 -29.71 2.62
CA GLN A 182 1.93 -30.71 1.82
C GLN A 182 2.32 -31.94 2.66
N ASP A 183 2.91 -31.72 3.83
CA ASP A 183 3.33 -32.80 4.72
C ASP A 183 2.13 -33.60 5.24
N ARG A 184 1.01 -32.92 5.52
CA ARG A 184 -0.27 -33.56 5.89
C ARG A 184 -0.78 -34.44 4.75
N LEU A 185 -0.83 -33.92 3.52
CA LEU A 185 -1.34 -34.67 2.36
C LEU A 185 -0.45 -35.87 2.03
N LYS A 186 0.88 -35.70 2.11
CA LYS A 186 1.86 -36.79 1.96
C LYS A 186 1.64 -37.91 2.98
N ARG A 187 1.44 -37.56 4.25
CA ARG A 187 1.13 -38.54 5.31
C ARG A 187 -0.22 -39.23 5.08
N LEU A 188 -1.24 -38.51 4.63
CA LEU A 188 -2.54 -39.14 4.37
C LEU A 188 -2.47 -40.08 3.16
N ALA A 189 -1.68 -39.76 2.14
CA ALA A 189 -1.53 -40.59 0.95
C ALA A 189 -0.90 -41.97 1.24
N THR A 190 -0.12 -42.12 2.33
CA THR A 190 0.44 -43.42 2.72
C THR A 190 -0.60 -44.38 3.31
N VAL A 191 -1.66 -43.85 3.90
CA VAL A 191 -2.72 -44.63 4.58
C VAL A 191 -4.06 -44.63 3.84
N ASN A 192 -4.28 -43.68 2.94
CA ASN A 192 -5.55 -43.49 2.23
C ASN A 192 -5.36 -43.45 0.71
N LYS A 193 -5.81 -44.51 0.04
CA LYS A 193 -5.75 -44.67 -1.43
C LYS A 193 -6.68 -43.74 -2.21
N SER A 194 -7.58 -43.02 -1.53
CA SER A 194 -8.45 -42.02 -2.17
C SER A 194 -7.71 -40.74 -2.54
N ILE A 195 -6.52 -40.50 -1.99
CA ILE A 195 -5.69 -39.34 -2.36
C ILE A 195 -4.99 -39.64 -3.67
N ARG A 196 -5.23 -38.78 -4.65
CA ARG A 196 -4.71 -38.98 -6.00
C ARG A 196 -3.31 -38.38 -6.10
N PRO A 197 -2.37 -39.01 -6.83
CA PRO A 197 -1.02 -38.46 -7.03
C PRO A 197 -1.03 -37.04 -7.61
N GLU A 198 -2.03 -36.72 -8.43
CA GLU A 198 -2.25 -35.38 -8.98
C GLU A 198 -2.48 -34.30 -7.92
N GLU A 199 -3.01 -34.63 -6.73
CA GLU A 199 -3.22 -33.66 -5.65
C GLU A 199 -1.90 -33.27 -4.99
N LEU A 200 -0.97 -34.23 -4.83
CA LEU A 200 0.40 -33.98 -4.37
C LEU A 200 1.21 -33.18 -5.40
N ALA A 201 1.08 -33.54 -6.67
CA ALA A 201 1.71 -32.81 -7.77
C ALA A 201 1.19 -31.37 -7.85
N TYR A 202 -0.12 -31.18 -7.69
CA TYR A 202 -0.75 -29.87 -7.69
C TYR A 202 -0.18 -28.97 -6.59
N LEU A 203 -0.14 -29.42 -5.33
CA LEU A 203 0.42 -28.60 -4.23
C LEU A 203 1.90 -28.24 -4.45
N SER A 204 2.67 -29.15 -5.04
CA SER A 204 4.08 -28.89 -5.38
C SER A 204 4.20 -27.86 -6.50
N SER A 205 3.31 -27.93 -7.52
CA SER A 205 3.26 -26.94 -8.59
C SER A 205 2.84 -25.55 -8.06
N VAL A 206 1.89 -25.49 -7.12
CA VAL A 206 1.45 -24.22 -6.51
C VAL A 206 2.61 -23.56 -5.76
N GLU A 207 3.38 -24.31 -4.96
CA GLU A 207 4.57 -23.78 -4.29
C GLU A 207 5.61 -23.25 -5.29
N SER A 208 5.90 -24.01 -6.36
CA SER A 208 6.84 -23.59 -7.40
C SER A 208 6.38 -22.30 -8.09
N THR A 209 5.12 -22.23 -8.53
CA THR A 209 4.56 -21.05 -9.19
C THR A 209 4.52 -19.84 -8.26
N LEU A 210 4.23 -20.05 -6.96
CA LEU A 210 4.29 -18.98 -5.97
C LEU A 210 5.72 -18.46 -5.77
N GLY A 211 6.71 -19.36 -5.69
CA GLY A 211 8.11 -19.00 -5.57
C GLY A 211 8.62 -18.21 -6.78
N GLU A 212 8.26 -18.64 -8.00
CA GLU A 212 8.57 -17.91 -9.24
C GLU A 212 7.92 -16.53 -9.26
N ALA A 213 6.65 -16.43 -8.87
CA ALA A 213 5.94 -15.17 -8.80
C ALA A 213 6.61 -14.22 -7.80
N LEU A 214 6.89 -14.67 -6.57
CA LEU A 214 7.58 -13.88 -5.55
C LEU A 214 8.98 -13.46 -6.00
N GLY A 215 9.72 -14.32 -6.71
CA GLY A 215 11.03 -13.98 -7.25
C GLY A 215 11.00 -12.90 -8.35
N SER A 216 9.83 -12.66 -8.96
CA SER A 216 9.61 -11.57 -9.93
C SER A 216 9.04 -10.29 -9.30
N ALA A 217 8.87 -10.27 -7.97
CA ALA A 217 8.36 -9.11 -7.26
C ALA A 217 9.35 -7.94 -7.33
N GLN A 218 8.84 -6.72 -7.41
CA GLN A 218 9.64 -5.49 -7.48
C GLN A 218 8.95 -4.35 -6.72
N LEU A 219 9.72 -3.49 -6.08
CA LEU A 219 9.22 -2.26 -5.50
C LEU A 219 9.03 -1.19 -6.57
N MET A 220 7.79 -0.70 -6.71
CA MET A 220 7.45 0.41 -7.58
C MET A 220 7.18 1.67 -6.77
N LEU A 221 7.75 2.80 -7.17
CA LEU A 221 7.46 4.09 -6.56
C LEU A 221 5.99 4.46 -6.83
N ASP A 222 5.24 4.70 -5.75
CA ASP A 222 3.80 4.99 -5.80
C ASP A 222 3.50 6.45 -5.47
N ALA A 223 4.09 6.97 -4.38
CA ALA A 223 3.87 8.33 -3.93
C ALA A 223 5.16 8.99 -3.45
N VAL A 224 5.22 10.32 -3.58
CA VAL A 224 6.31 11.16 -3.10
C VAL A 224 5.81 12.42 -2.41
N ARG A 225 6.43 12.77 -1.30
CA ARG A 225 6.26 14.05 -0.62
C ARG A 225 7.62 14.70 -0.41
N VAL A 226 7.80 15.85 -1.04
CA VAL A 226 9.00 16.67 -0.86
C VAL A 226 8.77 17.63 0.31
N ALA A 227 9.67 17.61 1.28
CA ALA A 227 9.65 18.46 2.45
C ALA A 227 10.84 19.40 2.43
N ILE A 228 10.62 20.69 2.65
CA ILE A 228 11.68 21.67 2.90
C ILE A 228 11.70 22.04 4.39
N VAL A 229 12.85 21.90 5.04
CA VAL A 229 13.00 22.27 6.45
C VAL A 229 12.81 23.78 6.59
N ALA A 230 11.87 24.19 7.44
CA ALA A 230 11.58 25.60 7.71
C ALA A 230 12.65 26.23 8.61
N GLU A 231 12.75 27.56 8.57
CA GLU A 231 13.43 28.30 9.65
C GLU A 231 12.50 28.31 10.86
N SER A 232 13.02 27.90 12.03
CA SER A 232 12.34 27.98 13.32
C SER A 232 12.15 29.41 13.80
#